data_AF-A0A6P0Z372-F1
#
_entry.id   AF-A0A6P0Z372-F1
#
_cell.length_a   1.000
_cell.length_b   1.000
_cell.length_c   1.000
_cell.angle_alpha   90.00
_cell.angle_beta   90.00
_cell.angle_gamma   90.00
#
_symmetry.space_group_name_H-M   'P 1'
#
loop_
_entity.id
_entity.type
_entity.pdbx_description
1 polymer ?
#
loop_
_entity_poly.entity_id
_entity_poly.type
_entity_poly.pdbx_seq_one_letter_code
_entity_poly.pdbx_strand_id
1 'polypeptide(L)'
;MATRENQSWHLNSFVDALIYELDRAQDTLSVKGANRKLTYMVKDLAIDLQLFPEYHDGHIQFTTAQPGERGASKMTLQLGSIREHQIQEVTKPISQDDIAIEATDLPETAHKTLKKLGIRSTEDLRRAVDDQGIDLNAHTEEKIERHTLDELLNQARRRQNQPVVSKAKFTKIYNENVLILEGKNLMIFPSEGEFPVAVLDGKRVPVIAAGENKIDLKINRAQLENKPGKLEVALDHYAVINLTLKTNLNSKSALEEHDPKNGSQASP
;
A
#
# COMPACT_ATOMS: atom_id res chain seq x y z
N MET A 1 -47.35 12.09 14.54
CA MET A 1 -46.23 13.01 14.84
C MET A 1 -45.27 12.23 15.73
N ALA A 2 -44.08 11.89 15.24
CA ALA A 2 -43.09 11.18 16.05
C ALA A 2 -42.41 12.19 16.98
N THR A 3 -42.71 12.14 18.27
CA THR A 3 -41.94 12.82 19.31
C THR A 3 -40.55 12.20 19.33
N ARG A 4 -39.58 12.84 18.66
CA ARG A 4 -38.17 12.54 18.87
C ARG A 4 -37.84 12.96 20.29
N GLU A 5 -37.65 11.98 21.17
CA GLU A 5 -37.10 12.22 22.50
C GLU A 5 -35.71 12.83 22.35
N ASN A 6 -35.44 13.86 23.16
CA ASN A 6 -34.18 14.57 23.17
C ASN A 6 -33.15 13.67 23.87
N GLN A 7 -32.29 13.03 23.09
CA GLN A 7 -31.32 12.06 23.60
C GLN A 7 -30.08 12.78 24.11
N SER A 8 -29.58 12.31 25.25
CA SER A 8 -28.29 12.73 25.80
C SER A 8 -27.15 12.16 24.95
N TRP A 9 -26.09 12.94 24.77
CA TRP A 9 -24.96 12.59 23.91
C TRP A 9 -23.61 12.95 24.55
N HIS A 10 -22.57 12.22 24.16
CA HIS A 10 -21.20 12.51 24.60
C HIS A 10 -20.50 13.49 23.66
N LEU A 11 -19.70 14.40 24.22
CA LEU A 11 -18.98 15.41 23.43
C LEU A 11 -18.02 14.80 22.41
N ASN A 12 -17.32 13.72 22.77
CA ASN A 12 -16.42 13.04 21.82
C ASN A 12 -17.19 12.51 20.61
N SER A 13 -18.36 11.89 20.80
CA SER A 13 -19.19 11.42 19.69
C SER A 13 -19.63 12.56 18.76
N PHE A 14 -19.96 13.72 19.32
CA PHE A 14 -20.30 14.90 18.51
C PHE A 14 -19.09 15.45 17.74
N VAL A 15 -17.94 15.58 18.41
CA VAL A 15 -16.72 16.09 17.80
C VAL A 15 -16.22 15.14 16.70
N ASP A 16 -16.22 13.83 16.93
CA ASP A 16 -15.82 12.83 15.94
C ASP A 16 -16.72 12.88 14.69
N ALA A 17 -18.03 12.99 14.89
CA ALA A 17 -18.99 13.13 13.79
C ALA A 17 -18.80 14.44 13.02
N LEU A 18 -18.52 15.54 13.74
CA LEU A 18 -18.26 16.84 13.12
C LEU A 18 -16.97 16.82 12.30
N ILE A 19 -15.88 16.24 12.83
CA ILE A 19 -14.62 16.04 12.12
C ILE A 19 -14.85 15.22 10.85
N TYR A 20 -15.59 14.11 10.97
CA TYR A 20 -15.93 13.25 9.83
C TYR A 20 -16.65 14.00 8.71
N GLU A 21 -17.66 14.82 9.03
CA GLU A 21 -18.40 15.60 8.04
C GLU A 21 -17.56 16.73 7.43
N LEU A 22 -16.68 17.36 8.23
CA LEU A 22 -15.74 18.38 7.74
C LEU A 22 -14.73 17.77 6.77
N ASP A 23 -14.16 16.62 7.10
CA ASP A 23 -13.25 15.86 6.24
C ASP A 23 -13.91 15.50 4.90
N ARG A 24 -15.13 14.98 4.95
CA ARG A 24 -15.92 14.66 3.75
C ARG A 24 -16.20 15.89 2.89
N ALA A 25 -16.49 17.03 3.53
CA ALA A 25 -16.65 18.30 2.83
C ALA A 25 -15.34 18.74 2.16
N GLN A 26 -14.19 18.60 2.83
CA GLN A 26 -12.88 18.89 2.26
C GLN A 26 -12.54 18.00 1.05
N ASP A 27 -12.84 16.71 1.11
CA ASP A 27 -12.61 15.79 0.00
C ASP A 27 -13.40 16.19 -1.24
N THR A 28 -14.69 16.50 -1.03
CA THR A 28 -15.58 16.99 -2.08
C THR A 28 -15.07 18.29 -2.70
N LEU A 29 -14.55 19.20 -1.87
CA LEU A 29 -13.97 20.46 -2.32
C LEU A 29 -12.66 20.25 -3.07
N SER A 30 -11.83 19.30 -2.67
CA SER A 30 -10.55 18.98 -3.33
C SER A 30 -10.78 18.48 -4.76
N VAL A 31 -11.76 17.59 -4.95
CA VAL A 31 -12.17 17.11 -6.30
C VAL A 31 -12.74 18.25 -7.16
N LYS A 32 -13.52 19.16 -6.55
CA LYS A 32 -14.04 20.33 -7.27
C LYS A 32 -12.95 21.35 -7.60
N GLY A 33 -12.01 21.57 -6.69
CA GLY A 33 -10.88 22.48 -6.81
C GLY A 33 -9.89 22.07 -7.91
N ALA A 34 -9.67 20.76 -8.07
CA ALA A 34 -8.88 20.22 -9.17
C ALA A 34 -9.49 20.52 -10.55
N ASN A 35 -10.82 20.64 -10.63
CA ASN A 35 -11.55 20.85 -11.89
C ASN A 35 -11.95 22.31 -12.13
N ARG A 36 -12.03 23.14 -11.09
CA ARG A 36 -12.43 24.55 -11.15
C ARG A 36 -11.82 25.33 -9.97
N LYS A 37 -11.39 26.58 -10.22
CA LYS A 37 -10.87 27.47 -9.18
C LYS A 37 -11.91 27.66 -8.07
N LEU A 38 -11.57 27.30 -6.83
CA LEU A 38 -12.47 27.46 -5.68
C LEU A 38 -12.69 28.96 -5.42
N THR A 39 -13.96 29.36 -5.30
CA THR A 39 -14.34 30.77 -5.08
C THR A 39 -14.66 31.08 -3.61
N TYR A 40 -14.57 30.08 -2.72
CA TYR A 40 -14.95 30.20 -1.31
C TYR A 40 -13.91 29.51 -0.42
N MET A 41 -13.39 30.24 0.58
CA MET A 41 -12.65 29.65 1.71
C MET A 41 -13.66 29.20 2.78
N VAL A 42 -13.40 28.07 3.44
CA VAL A 42 -14.08 27.73 4.70
C VAL A 42 -13.62 28.75 5.74
N LYS A 43 -14.41 29.80 5.94
CA LYS A 43 -14.21 30.76 7.03
C LYS A 43 -14.55 30.08 8.35
N ASP A 44 -13.83 30.50 9.39
CA ASP A 44 -13.96 30.06 10.78
C ASP A 44 -15.41 29.71 11.14
N LEU A 45 -15.66 28.44 11.46
CA LEU A 45 -16.98 27.97 11.88
C LEU A 45 -17.07 28.11 13.40
N ALA A 46 -17.96 28.98 13.85
CA ALA A 46 -18.35 29.07 15.25
C ALA A 46 -19.73 28.43 15.42
N ILE A 47 -19.80 27.38 16.24
CA ILE A 47 -21.07 26.73 16.60
C ILE A 47 -21.37 27.08 18.05
N ASP A 48 -22.50 27.76 18.25
CA ASP A 48 -23.05 28.04 19.57
C ASP A 48 -24.17 27.05 19.86
N LEU A 49 -23.98 26.25 20.91
CA LEU A 49 -24.96 25.28 21.38
C LEU A 49 -25.48 25.70 22.76
N GLN A 50 -26.78 25.53 22.99
CA GLN A 50 -27.40 25.65 24.30
C GLN A 50 -27.69 24.25 24.82
N LEU A 51 -27.13 23.91 25.98
CA LEU A 51 -27.10 22.54 26.49
C LEU A 51 -27.06 22.46 28.00
N PHE A 52 -27.55 21.34 28.51
CA PHE A 52 -27.48 20.97 29.91
C PHE A 52 -26.41 19.88 30.08
N PRO A 53 -25.28 20.21 30.74
CA PRO A 53 -24.29 19.20 31.10
C PRO A 53 -24.81 18.35 32.26
N GLU A 54 -24.77 17.04 32.09
CA GLU A 54 -25.13 16.06 33.11
C GLU A 54 -23.92 15.16 33.38
N TYR A 55 -23.62 14.91 34.65
CA TYR A 55 -22.54 14.00 35.03
C TYR A 55 -23.14 12.65 35.41
N HIS A 56 -22.74 11.60 34.70
CA HIS A 56 -23.21 10.23 34.91
C HIS A 56 -22.03 9.26 34.82
N ASP A 57 -21.85 8.42 35.86
CA ASP A 57 -20.87 7.33 35.90
C ASP A 57 -19.44 7.70 35.46
N GLY A 58 -18.93 8.86 35.89
CA GLY A 58 -17.57 9.28 35.53
C GLY A 58 -17.47 10.05 34.21
N HIS A 59 -18.57 10.20 33.48
CA HIS A 59 -18.61 10.84 32.17
C HIS A 59 -19.58 12.02 32.16
N ILE A 60 -19.22 13.05 31.40
CA ILE A 60 -20.12 14.19 31.12
C ILE A 60 -20.90 13.88 29.85
N GLN A 61 -22.22 13.98 29.94
CA GLN A 61 -23.14 13.92 28.83
C GLN A 61 -23.86 15.27 28.68
N PHE A 62 -24.42 15.49 27.49
CA PHE A 62 -25.05 16.75 27.14
C PHE A 62 -26.42 16.50 26.55
N THR A 63 -27.40 17.28 27.02
CA THR A 63 -28.74 17.32 26.46
C THR A 63 -28.96 18.69 25.83
N THR A 64 -29.40 18.73 24.57
CA THR A 64 -29.64 20.00 23.85
C THR A 64 -30.85 20.71 24.45
N ALA A 65 -30.80 22.01 24.69
CA ALA A 65 -31.94 22.74 25.25
C ALA A 65 -33.14 22.75 24.28
N GLN A 66 -34.33 22.49 24.79
CA GLN A 66 -35.57 22.60 24.03
C GLN A 66 -36.09 24.06 23.99
N PRO A 67 -36.93 24.41 23.00
CA PRO A 67 -37.51 25.74 22.92
C PRO A 67 -38.25 26.14 24.21
N GLY A 68 -37.79 27.22 24.85
CA GLY A 68 -38.41 27.76 26.07
C GLY A 68 -37.81 27.27 27.38
N GLU A 69 -36.87 26.31 27.35
CA GLU A 69 -36.12 25.91 28.54
C GLU A 69 -35.16 27.01 29.00
N ARG A 70 -35.04 27.17 30.32
CA ARG A 70 -34.18 28.19 30.95
C ARG A 70 -33.09 27.50 31.76
N GLY A 71 -31.93 28.14 31.87
CA GLY A 71 -30.79 27.62 32.63
C GLY A 71 -29.81 26.77 31.83
N ALA A 72 -30.01 26.65 30.51
CA ALA A 72 -29.05 25.99 29.63
C ALA A 72 -27.71 26.75 29.61
N SER A 73 -26.62 26.00 29.63
CA SER A 73 -25.28 26.53 29.44
C SER A 73 -25.03 26.79 27.96
N LYS A 74 -24.31 27.87 27.65
CA LYS A 74 -23.84 28.15 26.29
C LYS A 74 -22.46 27.53 26.10
N MET A 75 -22.32 26.67 25.11
CA MET A 75 -21.03 26.16 24.64
C MET A 75 -20.73 26.75 23.27
N THR A 76 -19.57 27.38 23.13
CA THR A 76 -19.09 27.90 21.85
C THR A 76 -17.90 27.05 21.40
N LEU A 77 -18.04 26.39 20.25
CA LEU A 77 -16.98 25.65 19.58
C LEU A 77 -16.45 26.50 18.43
N GLN A 78 -15.17 26.82 18.46
CA GLN A 78 -14.49 27.54 17.38
C GLN A 78 -13.54 26.60 16.65
N LEU A 79 -13.79 26.40 15.37
CA LEU A 79 -12.93 25.65 14.46
C LEU A 79 -12.09 26.66 13.67
N GLY A 80 -10.77 26.60 13.81
CA GLY A 80 -9.86 27.48 13.09
C GLY A 80 -9.88 27.23 11.58
N SER A 81 -9.80 28.30 10.77
CA SER A 81 -9.79 28.20 9.31
C SER A 81 -8.65 27.33 8.79
N ILE A 82 -8.96 26.41 7.88
CA ILE A 82 -7.96 25.71 7.06
C ILE A 82 -7.79 26.49 5.76
N ARG A 83 -6.59 26.99 5.49
CA ARG A 83 -6.26 27.73 4.26
C ARG A 83 -6.11 26.76 3.08
N GLU A 84 -6.31 27.24 1.85
CA GLU A 84 -6.28 26.41 0.63
C GLU A 84 -4.95 25.64 0.43
N HIS A 85 -3.80 26.22 0.80
CA HIS A 85 -2.53 25.48 0.79
C HIS A 85 -2.49 24.35 1.81
N GLN A 86 -3.15 24.52 2.97
CA GLN A 86 -3.23 23.48 4.00
C GLN A 86 -4.16 22.34 3.55
N ILE A 87 -5.20 22.62 2.75
CA ILE A 87 -6.04 21.58 2.14
C ILE A 87 -5.24 20.76 1.13
N GLN A 88 -4.43 21.41 0.28
CA GLN A 88 -3.59 20.68 -0.69
C GLN A 88 -2.43 19.90 -0.04
N GLU A 89 -1.90 20.39 1.09
CA GLU A 89 -0.86 19.69 1.85
C GLU A 89 -1.38 18.47 2.62
N VAL A 90 -2.62 18.53 3.12
CA VAL A 90 -3.25 17.47 3.92
C VAL A 90 -3.97 16.44 3.04
N THR A 91 -4.64 16.88 1.98
CA THR A 91 -5.32 16.00 1.02
C THR A 91 -4.33 15.55 -0.05
N LYS A 92 -3.39 14.67 0.30
CA LYS A 92 -2.62 13.97 -0.73
C LYS A 92 -3.60 13.12 -1.53
N PRO A 93 -3.75 13.33 -2.86
CA PRO A 93 -4.58 12.46 -3.66
C PRO A 93 -4.03 11.04 -3.55
N ILE A 94 -4.94 10.08 -3.35
CA ILE A 94 -4.65 8.66 -3.50
C ILE A 94 -3.99 8.51 -4.87
N SER A 95 -2.76 8.02 -4.90
CA SER A 95 -2.02 7.83 -6.16
C SER A 95 -2.85 6.93 -7.07
N GLN A 96 -2.73 7.08 -8.39
CA GLN A 96 -3.51 6.31 -9.36
C GLN A 96 -3.33 4.79 -9.19
N ASP A 97 -2.24 4.37 -8.55
CA ASP A 97 -1.89 2.98 -8.25
C ASP A 97 -2.22 2.54 -6.81
N ASP A 98 -2.86 3.39 -6.01
CA ASP A 98 -3.21 3.11 -4.60
C ASP A 98 -4.69 2.71 -4.47
N ILE A 99 -5.00 1.83 -3.50
CA ILE A 99 -6.35 1.30 -3.27
C ILE A 99 -6.97 2.07 -2.12
N ALA A 100 -8.14 2.68 -2.38
CA ALA A 100 -8.98 3.25 -1.33
C ALA A 100 -9.47 2.14 -0.38
N ILE A 101 -9.49 2.41 0.92
CA ILE A 101 -9.94 1.44 1.92
C ILE A 101 -11.39 1.00 1.64
N GLU A 102 -12.24 1.89 1.13
CA GLU A 102 -13.62 1.55 0.76
C GLU A 102 -13.75 0.55 -0.39
N ALA A 103 -12.70 0.37 -1.21
CA ALA A 103 -12.67 -0.61 -2.29
C ALA A 103 -12.12 -1.98 -1.85
N THR A 104 -11.72 -2.12 -0.59
CA THR A 104 -11.23 -3.38 -0.01
C THR A 104 -12.38 -4.23 0.54
N ASP A 105 -12.19 -5.55 0.59
CA ASP A 105 -13.16 -6.51 1.13
C ASP A 105 -13.15 -6.58 2.67
N LEU A 106 -13.00 -5.43 3.31
CA LEU A 106 -13.08 -5.31 4.77
C LEU A 106 -14.54 -5.17 5.21
N PRO A 107 -14.90 -5.65 6.42
CA PRO A 107 -16.21 -5.40 6.98
C PRO A 107 -16.43 -3.88 7.18
N GLU A 108 -17.68 -3.44 7.03
CA GLU A 108 -18.04 -2.01 7.11
C GLU A 108 -17.63 -1.35 8.44
N THR A 109 -17.58 -2.14 9.51
CA THR A 109 -17.07 -1.74 10.83
C THR A 109 -15.59 -1.37 10.79
N ALA A 110 -14.76 -2.19 10.15
CA ALA A 110 -13.34 -1.92 9.94
C ALA A 110 -13.12 -0.70 9.04
N HIS A 111 -13.92 -0.51 7.98
CA HIS A 111 -13.87 0.71 7.16
C HIS A 111 -14.12 1.97 7.98
N LYS A 112 -15.17 1.99 8.82
CA LYS A 112 -15.48 3.13 9.68
C LYS A 112 -14.36 3.43 10.65
N THR A 113 -13.78 2.39 11.24
CA THR A 113 -12.69 2.50 12.20
C THR A 113 -11.41 3.05 11.58
N LEU A 114 -10.96 2.49 10.44
CA LEU A 114 -9.80 3.01 9.71
C LEU A 114 -10.00 4.47 9.29
N LYS A 115 -11.22 4.81 8.83
CA LYS A 115 -11.55 6.18 8.43
C LYS A 115 -11.54 7.17 9.59
N LYS A 116 -12.00 6.76 10.79
CA LYS A 116 -11.87 7.58 12.02
C LYS A 116 -10.41 7.84 12.40
N LEU A 117 -9.52 6.89 12.10
CA LEU A 117 -8.08 7.04 12.28
C LEU A 117 -7.40 7.86 11.16
N GLY A 118 -8.17 8.38 10.20
CA GLY A 118 -7.63 9.13 9.06
C GLY A 118 -6.98 8.26 7.99
N ILE A 119 -7.14 6.94 8.05
CA ILE A 119 -6.58 5.99 7.08
C ILE A 119 -7.58 5.82 5.94
N ARG A 120 -7.22 6.33 4.75
CA ARG A 120 -8.12 6.35 3.58
C ARG A 120 -7.66 5.44 2.46
N SER A 121 -6.39 5.03 2.47
CA SER A 121 -5.85 4.09 1.49
C SER A 121 -4.94 3.02 2.09
N THR A 122 -4.59 2.03 1.28
CA THR A 122 -3.61 1.01 1.65
C THR A 122 -2.23 1.60 1.93
N GLU A 123 -1.85 2.70 1.27
CA GLU A 123 -0.60 3.41 1.55
C GLU A 123 -0.66 4.22 2.85
N ASP A 124 -1.81 4.83 3.19
CA ASP A 124 -1.98 5.48 4.49
C ASP A 124 -1.88 4.47 5.63
N LEU A 125 -2.47 3.28 5.43
CA LEU A 125 -2.38 2.18 6.38
C LEU A 125 -0.92 1.77 6.60
N ARG A 126 -0.18 1.57 5.51
CA ARG A 126 1.25 1.26 5.56
C ARG A 126 2.03 2.35 6.29
N ARG A 127 1.80 3.62 5.97
CA ARG A 127 2.48 4.75 6.64
C ARG A 127 2.20 4.79 8.15
N ALA A 128 0.94 4.58 8.54
CA ALA A 128 0.55 4.56 9.95
C ALA A 128 1.25 3.45 10.71
N VAL A 129 1.32 2.24 10.14
CA VAL A 129 1.91 1.06 10.81
C VAL A 129 3.44 1.05 10.71
N ASP A 130 4.00 1.19 9.51
CA ASP A 130 5.44 1.02 9.25
C ASP A 130 6.25 2.27 9.57
N ASP A 131 5.78 3.44 9.13
CA ASP A 131 6.56 4.68 9.25
C ASP A 131 6.34 5.35 10.61
N GLN A 132 5.12 5.24 11.17
CA GLN A 132 4.72 5.89 12.42
C GLN A 132 4.61 4.94 13.61
N GLY A 133 4.64 3.62 13.39
CA GLY A 133 4.60 2.62 14.46
C GLY A 133 3.27 2.59 15.23
N ILE A 134 2.17 3.02 14.62
CA ILE A 134 0.85 3.06 15.26
C ILE A 134 0.31 1.63 15.36
N ASP A 135 0.05 1.17 16.59
CA ASP A 135 -0.71 -0.06 16.81
C ASP A 135 -2.21 0.24 16.67
N LEU A 136 -2.76 -0.15 15.53
CA LEU A 136 -4.17 0.05 15.22
C LEU A 136 -5.07 -0.73 16.18
N ASN A 137 -4.63 -1.88 16.69
CA ASN A 137 -5.45 -2.67 17.63
C ASN A 137 -5.50 -2.06 19.04
N ALA A 138 -4.54 -1.21 19.39
CA ALA A 138 -4.53 -0.52 20.68
C ALA A 138 -5.47 0.70 20.72
N HIS A 139 -5.89 1.19 19.54
CA HIS A 139 -6.67 2.42 19.38
C HIS A 139 -8.10 2.15 18.86
N THR A 140 -8.51 0.88 18.80
CA THR A 140 -9.82 0.48 18.29
C THR A 140 -10.51 -0.45 19.29
N GLU A 141 -11.77 -0.16 19.62
CA GLU A 141 -12.60 -1.03 20.48
C GLU A 141 -12.96 -2.34 19.77
N GLU A 142 -12.96 -2.33 18.45
CA GLU A 142 -13.17 -3.49 17.60
C GLU A 142 -11.84 -4.07 17.14
N LYS A 143 -11.69 -5.40 17.27
CA LYS A 143 -10.56 -6.12 16.71
C LYS A 143 -10.78 -6.28 15.21
N ILE A 144 -10.09 -5.47 14.42
CA ILE A 144 -9.92 -5.75 13.00
C ILE A 144 -9.18 -7.08 12.89
N GLU A 145 -9.65 -7.99 12.03
CA GLU A 145 -8.98 -9.26 11.83
C GLU A 145 -7.54 -9.03 11.36
N ARG A 146 -6.59 -9.48 12.18
CA ARG A 146 -5.16 -9.24 11.96
C ARG A 146 -4.68 -9.76 10.61
N HIS A 147 -5.20 -10.91 10.18
CA HIS A 147 -4.85 -11.51 8.89
C HIS A 147 -5.16 -10.57 7.71
N THR A 148 -6.37 -10.02 7.68
CA THR A 148 -6.81 -9.13 6.59
C THR A 148 -6.02 -7.83 6.58
N LEU A 149 -5.66 -7.31 7.76
CA LEU A 149 -4.77 -6.16 7.89
C LEU A 149 -3.37 -6.47 7.33
N ASP A 150 -2.82 -7.63 7.67
CA ASP A 150 -1.52 -8.09 7.21
C ASP A 150 -1.49 -8.27 5.68
N GLU A 151 -2.58 -8.77 5.07
CA GLU A 151 -2.71 -8.88 3.61
C GLU A 151 -2.70 -7.51 2.92
N LEU A 152 -3.50 -6.56 3.41
CA LEU A 152 -3.52 -5.18 2.87
C LEU A 152 -2.16 -4.50 3.02
N LEU A 153 -1.50 -4.71 4.17
CA LEU A 153 -0.18 -4.16 4.43
C LEU A 153 0.89 -4.78 3.52
N ASN A 154 0.85 -6.10 3.32
CA ASN A 154 1.76 -6.80 2.41
C ASN A 154 1.55 -6.35 0.97
N GLN A 155 0.31 -6.17 0.54
CA GLN A 155 -0.01 -5.61 -0.78
C GLN A 155 0.52 -4.18 -0.95
N ALA A 156 0.32 -3.32 0.05
CA ALA A 156 0.82 -1.94 0.03
C ALA A 156 2.35 -1.89 -0.05
N ARG A 157 3.03 -2.64 0.83
CA ARG A 157 4.49 -2.77 0.82
C ARG A 157 5.00 -3.30 -0.52
N ARG A 158 4.27 -4.23 -1.16
CA ARG A 158 4.67 -4.79 -2.46
C ARG A 158 4.61 -3.75 -3.59
N ARG A 159 3.63 -2.86 -3.56
CA ARG A 159 3.53 -1.75 -4.53
C ARG A 159 4.68 -0.76 -4.41
N GLN A 160 5.10 -0.45 -3.19
CA GLN A 160 6.28 0.38 -2.96
C GLN A 160 7.57 -0.35 -3.37
N ASN A 161 7.63 -1.65 -3.12
CA ASN A 161 8.78 -2.51 -3.40
C ASN A 161 8.53 -3.40 -4.61
N GLN A 162 8.29 -2.79 -5.78
CA GLN A 162 8.07 -3.55 -7.02
C GLN A 162 9.30 -4.43 -7.34
N PRO A 163 9.09 -5.67 -7.82
CA PRO A 163 10.19 -6.54 -8.21
C PRO A 163 10.84 -6.02 -9.48
N VAL A 164 12.17 -5.93 -9.48
CA VAL A 164 12.93 -5.50 -10.65
C VAL A 164 13.96 -6.57 -10.97
N VAL A 165 13.88 -7.16 -12.16
CA VAL A 165 14.94 -8.01 -12.69
C VAL A 165 15.87 -7.14 -13.51
N SER A 166 17.11 -6.99 -13.05
CA SER A 166 18.14 -6.22 -13.75
C SER A 166 18.93 -7.08 -14.73
N LYS A 167 19.02 -8.39 -14.47
CA LYS A 167 19.84 -9.29 -15.28
C LYS A 167 19.32 -10.72 -15.25
N ALA A 168 19.41 -11.39 -16.39
CA ALA A 168 19.15 -12.81 -16.53
C ALA A 168 20.38 -13.47 -17.17
N LYS A 169 20.94 -14.50 -16.51
CA LYS A 169 22.14 -15.20 -16.97
C LYS A 169 21.88 -16.70 -17.02
N PHE A 170 22.23 -17.30 -18.16
CA PHE A 170 22.26 -18.76 -18.29
C PHE A 170 23.63 -19.30 -17.90
N THR A 171 23.68 -20.35 -17.08
CA THR A 171 24.90 -21.02 -16.68
C THR A 171 24.68 -22.53 -16.56
N LYS A 172 25.77 -23.29 -16.49
CA LYS A 172 25.74 -24.73 -16.30
C LYS A 172 26.39 -25.05 -14.96
N ILE A 173 25.62 -25.58 -14.01
CA ILE A 173 26.08 -25.91 -12.65
C ILE A 173 25.85 -27.41 -12.44
N TYR A 174 26.90 -28.17 -12.09
CA TYR A 174 26.82 -29.63 -11.93
C TYR A 174 26.14 -30.36 -13.12
N ASN A 175 26.47 -29.94 -14.34
CA ASN A 175 25.89 -30.42 -15.60
C ASN A 175 24.41 -30.05 -15.84
N GLU A 176 23.77 -29.31 -14.93
CA GLU A 176 22.41 -28.81 -15.04
C GLU A 176 22.40 -27.39 -15.63
N ASN A 177 21.42 -27.12 -16.46
CA ASN A 177 21.20 -25.81 -17.06
C ASN A 177 20.40 -24.93 -16.09
N VAL A 178 21.01 -23.84 -15.62
CA VAL A 178 20.44 -22.94 -14.62
C VAL A 178 20.31 -21.53 -15.19
N LEU A 179 19.11 -20.96 -15.09
CA LEU A 179 18.85 -19.56 -15.31
C LEU A 179 18.89 -18.83 -13.98
N ILE A 180 19.80 -17.87 -13.87
CA ILE A 180 19.94 -16.99 -12.72
C ILE A 180 19.28 -15.66 -13.06
N LEU A 181 18.27 -15.28 -12.29
CA LEU A 181 17.66 -13.95 -12.31
C LEU A 181 18.27 -13.14 -11.16
N GLU A 182 18.86 -11.99 -11.48
CA GLU A 182 19.38 -11.03 -10.50
C GLU A 182 18.54 -9.76 -10.55
N GLY A 183 18.32 -9.16 -9.39
CA GLY A 183 17.38 -8.06 -9.27
C GLY A 183 17.28 -7.47 -7.87
N LYS A 184 16.18 -6.77 -7.64
CA LYS A 184 15.78 -6.23 -6.34
C LYS A 184 14.34 -6.63 -6.05
N ASN A 185 14.01 -6.76 -4.77
CA ASN A 185 12.67 -7.09 -4.29
C ASN A 185 12.09 -8.37 -4.91
N LEU A 186 12.92 -9.37 -5.20
CA LEU A 186 12.48 -10.64 -5.80
C LEU A 186 11.79 -11.54 -4.75
N MET A 187 12.27 -11.54 -3.51
CA MET A 187 11.65 -12.24 -2.37
C MET A 187 11.72 -11.37 -1.11
N ILE A 188 10.68 -10.57 -0.88
CA ILE A 188 10.61 -9.66 0.29
C ILE A 188 9.72 -10.20 1.42
N PHE A 189 8.75 -11.08 1.09
CA PHE A 189 7.89 -11.76 2.06
C PHE A 189 7.94 -13.27 1.77
N PRO A 190 8.92 -14.00 2.31
CA PRO A 190 8.99 -15.44 2.08
C PRO A 190 7.80 -16.13 2.76
N SER A 191 6.85 -16.59 1.95
CA SER A 191 5.83 -17.55 2.40
C SER A 191 6.47 -18.94 2.45
N GLU A 192 6.32 -19.68 3.55
CA GLU A 192 6.84 -21.05 3.62
C GLU A 192 6.18 -21.93 2.53
N GLY A 193 6.99 -22.42 1.60
CA GLY A 193 6.66 -23.54 0.72
C GLY A 193 5.79 -23.26 -0.51
N GLU A 194 5.17 -22.08 -0.63
CA GLU A 194 4.24 -21.79 -1.74
C GLU A 194 4.88 -20.97 -2.87
N PHE A 195 5.77 -20.04 -2.54
CA PHE A 195 6.42 -19.14 -3.50
C PHE A 195 7.96 -19.16 -3.37
N PRO A 196 8.70 -18.84 -4.45
CA PRO A 196 8.21 -18.47 -5.77
C PRO A 196 7.86 -19.69 -6.64
N VAL A 197 6.98 -19.49 -7.62
CA VAL A 197 6.62 -20.49 -8.63
C VAL A 197 6.99 -19.98 -10.01
N ALA A 198 7.78 -20.76 -10.74
CA ALA A 198 8.20 -20.44 -12.10
C ALA A 198 7.52 -21.36 -13.12
N VAL A 199 7.08 -20.77 -14.24
CA VAL A 199 6.45 -21.46 -15.36
C VAL A 199 7.09 -20.98 -16.65
N LEU A 200 7.58 -21.91 -17.48
CA LEU A 200 8.11 -21.65 -18.81
C LEU A 200 7.20 -22.29 -19.84
N ASP A 201 6.64 -21.48 -20.74
CA ASP A 201 5.70 -21.94 -21.79
C ASP A 201 4.57 -22.82 -21.22
N GLY A 202 4.02 -22.44 -20.06
CA GLY A 202 2.95 -23.18 -19.38
C GLY A 202 3.41 -24.42 -18.60
N LYS A 203 4.70 -24.74 -18.56
CA LYS A 203 5.25 -25.87 -17.80
C LYS A 203 6.00 -25.38 -16.56
N ARG A 204 5.70 -25.97 -15.41
CA ARG A 204 6.38 -25.65 -14.15
C ARG A 204 7.89 -25.93 -14.27
N VAL A 205 8.68 -24.98 -13.80
CA VAL A 205 10.14 -25.04 -13.75
C VAL A 205 10.57 -25.12 -12.29
N PRO A 206 11.47 -26.05 -11.92
CA PRO A 206 11.99 -26.10 -10.55
C PRO A 206 12.76 -24.84 -10.19
N VAL A 207 12.39 -24.25 -9.06
CA VAL A 207 13.16 -23.21 -8.37
C VAL A 207 14.19 -23.91 -7.49
N ILE A 208 15.46 -23.62 -7.72
CA ILE A 208 16.60 -24.21 -6.97
C ILE A 208 16.84 -23.40 -5.70
N ALA A 209 16.87 -22.08 -5.83
CA ALA A 209 17.06 -21.15 -4.74
C ALA A 209 16.34 -19.84 -5.04
N ALA A 210 15.84 -19.19 -4.00
CA ALA A 210 15.19 -17.89 -4.10
C ALA A 210 15.61 -17.03 -2.90
N GLY A 211 15.93 -15.78 -3.17
CA GLY A 211 16.26 -14.78 -2.17
C GLY A 211 15.93 -13.39 -2.68
N GLU A 212 16.13 -12.39 -1.83
CA GLU A 212 15.69 -11.01 -2.07
C GLU A 212 16.18 -10.44 -3.41
N ASN A 213 17.40 -10.77 -3.81
CA ASN A 213 18.06 -10.19 -4.99
C ASN A 213 18.37 -11.22 -6.09
N LYS A 214 18.04 -12.49 -5.87
CA LYS A 214 18.44 -13.56 -6.78
C LYS A 214 17.47 -14.75 -6.77
N ILE A 215 17.15 -15.28 -7.95
CA ILE A 215 16.37 -16.52 -8.12
C ILE A 215 17.09 -17.44 -9.13
N ASP A 216 17.29 -18.69 -8.74
CA ASP A 216 17.92 -19.73 -9.56
C ASP A 216 16.88 -20.74 -10.02
N LEU A 217 16.74 -20.90 -11.35
CA LEU A 217 15.74 -21.74 -12.00
C LEU A 217 16.40 -22.83 -12.84
N LYS A 218 15.93 -24.08 -12.72
CA LYS A 218 16.42 -25.20 -13.55
C LYS A 218 15.72 -25.21 -14.90
N ILE A 219 16.37 -24.71 -15.96
CA ILE A 219 15.76 -24.55 -17.29
C ILE A 219 16.32 -25.56 -18.28
N ASN A 220 15.46 -26.23 -19.06
CA ASN A 220 15.93 -27.05 -20.18
C ASN A 220 16.23 -26.17 -21.40
N ARG A 221 17.52 -25.96 -21.71
CA ARG A 221 17.97 -25.12 -22.83
C ARG A 221 17.38 -25.56 -24.19
N ALA A 222 17.15 -26.86 -24.40
CA ALA A 222 16.60 -27.39 -25.64
C ALA A 222 15.19 -26.83 -25.95
N GLN A 223 14.45 -26.38 -24.93
CA GLN A 223 13.13 -25.76 -25.10
C GLN A 223 13.20 -24.34 -25.69
N LEU A 224 14.38 -23.70 -25.63
CA LEU A 224 14.59 -22.31 -26.03
C LEU A 224 15.36 -22.16 -27.36
N GLU A 225 15.84 -23.26 -27.95
CA GLU A 225 16.70 -23.23 -29.14
C GLU A 225 15.98 -22.77 -30.42
N ASN A 226 14.68 -23.06 -30.54
CA ASN A 226 13.92 -22.84 -31.77
C ASN A 226 12.95 -21.66 -31.70
N LYS A 227 12.63 -21.17 -30.50
CA LYS A 227 11.71 -20.04 -30.30
C LYS A 227 11.99 -19.33 -28.97
N PRO A 228 11.66 -18.03 -28.84
CA PRO A 228 11.64 -17.36 -27.55
C PRO A 228 10.69 -18.07 -26.58
N GLY A 229 11.13 -18.31 -25.35
CA GLY A 229 10.29 -18.87 -24.30
C GLY A 229 9.68 -17.77 -23.44
N LYS A 230 8.42 -17.94 -23.03
CA LYS A 230 7.76 -17.05 -22.08
C LYS A 230 7.92 -17.61 -20.67
N LEU A 231 8.71 -16.93 -19.85
CA LEU A 231 8.90 -17.25 -18.44
C LEU A 231 8.03 -16.34 -17.58
N GLU A 232 7.20 -16.96 -16.75
CA GLU A 232 6.38 -16.29 -15.74
C GLU A 232 6.86 -16.77 -14.37
N VAL A 233 7.15 -15.84 -13.46
CA VAL A 233 7.59 -16.14 -12.10
C VAL A 233 6.68 -15.43 -11.12
N ALA A 234 5.80 -16.17 -10.47
CA ALA A 234 5.02 -15.68 -9.34
C ALA A 234 5.93 -15.66 -8.12
N LEU A 235 6.12 -14.47 -7.55
CA LEU A 235 7.01 -14.24 -6.40
C LEU A 235 6.27 -14.31 -5.07
N ASP A 236 5.00 -13.93 -5.10
CA ASP A 236 4.06 -13.90 -3.99
C ASP A 236 2.63 -13.73 -4.58
N HIS A 237 1.62 -13.61 -3.72
CA HIS A 237 0.22 -13.41 -4.09
C HIS A 237 -0.05 -12.12 -4.89
N TYR A 238 0.87 -11.15 -4.87
CA TYR A 238 0.66 -9.81 -5.42
C TYR A 238 1.63 -9.47 -6.56
N ALA A 239 2.62 -10.32 -6.86
CA ALA A 239 3.65 -10.01 -7.85
C ALA A 239 4.01 -11.18 -8.76
N VAL A 240 3.95 -10.91 -10.06
CA VAL A 240 4.39 -11.81 -11.13
C VAL A 240 5.36 -11.09 -12.06
N ILE A 241 6.53 -11.69 -12.28
CA ILE A 241 7.48 -11.25 -13.30
C ILE A 241 7.19 -12.00 -14.60
N ASN A 242 7.18 -11.27 -15.71
CA ASN A 242 7.08 -11.81 -17.05
C ASN A 242 8.35 -11.51 -17.85
N LEU A 243 9.00 -12.54 -18.39
CA LEU A 243 10.24 -12.43 -19.16
C LEU A 243 10.11 -13.19 -20.47
N THR A 244 10.65 -12.60 -21.55
CA THR A 244 10.86 -13.32 -22.81
C THR A 244 12.31 -13.77 -22.87
N LEU A 245 12.54 -15.07 -22.81
CA LEU A 245 13.87 -15.67 -22.90
C LEU A 245 14.22 -15.94 -24.36
N LYS A 246 15.43 -15.55 -24.78
CA LYS A 246 15.98 -15.89 -26.10
C LYS A 246 17.40 -16.42 -25.91
N THR A 247 17.73 -17.53 -26.58
CA THR A 247 19.13 -17.97 -26.64
C THR A 247 19.89 -17.12 -27.65
N ASN A 248 20.83 -16.30 -27.17
CA ASN A 248 21.85 -15.73 -28.04
C ASN A 248 22.83 -16.84 -28.43
N LEU A 249 22.86 -17.19 -29.71
CA LEU A 249 23.75 -18.22 -30.28
C LEU A 249 25.22 -17.77 -30.39
N ASN A 250 25.58 -16.54 -30.03
CA ASN A 250 26.96 -16.06 -30.07
C ASN A 250 27.66 -16.15 -28.72
N SER A 251 28.21 -17.32 -28.43
CA SER A 251 29.44 -17.47 -27.64
C SER A 251 30.13 -18.77 -28.04
N LYS A 252 30.55 -18.84 -29.30
CA LYS A 252 31.50 -19.84 -29.79
C LYS A 252 32.84 -19.13 -30.01
N SER A 253 33.85 -19.59 -29.28
CA SER A 253 35.28 -19.53 -29.64
C SER A 253 35.95 -18.15 -29.65
N ALA A 254 36.46 -17.71 -28.50
CA ALA A 254 37.60 -16.79 -28.45
C ALA A 254 38.66 -17.34 -27.48
N LEU A 255 39.01 -18.62 -27.63
CA LEU A 255 40.20 -19.24 -27.05
C LEU A 255 40.58 -20.43 -27.94
N GLU A 256 41.09 -20.13 -29.14
CA GLU A 256 41.95 -21.07 -29.88
C GLU A 256 43.21 -20.30 -30.31
N GLU A 257 44.34 -20.88 -29.90
CA GLU A 257 45.69 -20.76 -30.47
C GLU A 257 46.38 -19.39 -30.49
N HIS A 258 47.09 -19.09 -29.41
CA HIS A 258 48.38 -18.38 -29.53
C HIS A 258 49.49 -19.44 -29.60
N ASP A 259 49.90 -19.75 -30.82
CA ASP A 259 51.06 -20.58 -31.13
C ASP A 259 52.35 -19.89 -30.61
N PRO A 260 53.22 -20.56 -29.81
CA PRO A 260 54.48 -20.01 -29.39
C PRO A 260 55.59 -20.56 -30.30
N LYS A 261 55.98 -19.82 -31.35
CA LYS A 261 57.34 -19.84 -31.95
C LYS A 261 57.42 -18.95 -33.19
N ASN A 262 57.97 -17.74 -33.04
CA ASN A 262 59.13 -17.31 -33.82
C ASN A 262 59.61 -15.92 -33.38
N GLY A 263 60.90 -15.81 -33.04
CA GLY A 263 61.53 -14.51 -32.81
C GLY A 263 62.65 -14.52 -31.78
N SER A 264 63.73 -15.26 -32.03
CA SER A 264 65.02 -14.94 -31.42
C SER A 264 66.16 -15.31 -32.36
N GLN A 265 66.57 -14.35 -33.19
CA GLN A 265 67.96 -14.20 -33.57
C GLN A 265 68.31 -12.72 -33.47
N ALA A 266 69.26 -12.44 -32.59
CA ALA A 266 69.86 -11.14 -32.37
C ALA A 266 70.91 -10.85 -33.45
N SER A 267 70.96 -9.58 -33.85
CA SER A 267 72.06 -8.95 -34.58
C SER A 267 73.36 -8.98 -33.77
N PRO A 268 74.50 -8.70 -34.42
CA PRO A 268 75.03 -7.33 -34.36
C PRO A 268 74.94 -6.56 -35.67
#